data_AF-A0A8C9KPL4-F1
#
_entry.id   AF-A0A8C9KPL4-F1
#
_cell.length_a   1.000
_cell.length_b   1.000
_cell.length_c   1.000
_cell.angle_alpha   90.00
_cell.angle_beta   90.00
_cell.angle_gamma   90.00
#
_symmetry.space_group_name_H-M   'P 1'
#
loop_
_entity.id
_entity.type
_entity.pdbx_description
1 polymer ?
#
loop_
_entity_poly.entity_id
_entity_poly.type
_entity_poly.pdbx_seq_one_letter_code
_entity_poly.pdbx_strand_id
1 'polypeptide(L)'
;LRPQHHCRRCGKCFCDKCCGQKVPLRRMCFVDPVRQCAECALVSHKEAEFYDKQLKVLLSGATFLVTFGNSEKPETMVCRLSNNQRYLLLDGDSRHEIDIAHISTVQILTEGFPPGGGNARATGMSLRFAAPGAEGLTQLKLTAGEDAHASRRQSTATKLLYESRDQ
;
A
#
# COMPACT_ATOMS: atom_id res chain seq x y z
N LEU A 1 -23.01 27.58 -24.64
CA LEU A 1 -22.85 26.56 -23.56
C LEU A 1 -21.39 26.55 -23.13
N ARG A 2 -21.08 26.53 -21.83
CA ARG A 2 -19.69 26.39 -21.36
C ARG A 2 -19.22 24.94 -21.60
N PRO A 3 -18.01 24.72 -22.16
CA PRO A 3 -17.47 23.37 -22.30
C PRO A 3 -17.39 22.68 -20.94
N GLN A 4 -17.88 21.45 -20.86
CA GLN A 4 -17.72 20.60 -19.69
C GLN A 4 -16.56 19.63 -19.92
N HIS A 5 -15.78 19.40 -18.88
CA HIS A 5 -14.64 18.49 -18.89
C HIS A 5 -14.80 17.44 -17.81
N HIS A 6 -14.32 16.24 -18.08
CA HIS A 6 -14.38 15.15 -17.13
C HIS A 6 -13.16 15.17 -16.22
N CYS A 7 -13.40 14.99 -14.92
CA CYS A 7 -12.33 14.60 -14.00
C CYS A 7 -11.93 13.16 -14.31
N ARG A 8 -10.65 12.91 -14.62
CA ARG A 8 -10.19 11.57 -15.00
C ARG A 8 -10.15 10.58 -13.84
N ARG A 9 -10.24 11.07 -12.60
CA ARG A 9 -10.27 10.24 -11.40
C ARG A 9 -11.70 9.82 -11.00
N CYS A 10 -12.64 10.76 -10.88
CA CYS A 10 -14.01 10.44 -10.45
C CYS A 10 -15.04 10.35 -11.60
N GLY A 11 -14.65 10.68 -12.84
CA GLY A 11 -15.51 10.60 -14.03
C GLY A 11 -16.55 11.73 -14.17
N LYS A 12 -16.80 12.52 -13.12
CA LYS A 12 -17.82 13.59 -13.13
C LYS A 12 -17.42 14.78 -14.03
N CYS A 13 -18.43 15.49 -14.53
CA CYS A 13 -18.28 16.67 -15.40
C CYS A 13 -18.16 17.98 -14.61
N PHE A 14 -17.25 18.85 -15.04
CA PHE A 14 -16.95 20.15 -14.42
C PHE A 14 -16.65 21.21 -15.47
N CYS A 15 -16.81 22.49 -15.13
CA CYS A 15 -16.28 23.57 -15.96
C CYS A 15 -14.75 23.65 -15.83
N ASP A 16 -14.07 24.34 -16.76
CA ASP A 16 -12.61 24.47 -16.76
C ASP A 16 -12.05 24.97 -15.41
N LYS A 17 -12.70 25.97 -14.80
CA LYS A 17 -12.30 26.50 -13.48
C LYS A 17 -12.35 25.44 -12.36
N CYS A 18 -13.34 24.54 -12.39
CA CYS A 18 -13.51 23.51 -11.37
C CYS A 18 -12.64 22.26 -11.59
N CYS A 19 -11.95 22.16 -12.74
CA CYS A 19 -11.08 21.03 -13.06
C CYS A 19 -9.82 21.42 -13.84
N GLY A 20 -9.28 22.62 -13.60
CA GLY A 20 -8.15 23.15 -14.37
C GLY A 20 -6.81 22.48 -14.08
N GLN A 21 -6.70 21.72 -12.99
CA GLN A 21 -5.45 21.09 -12.58
C GLN A 21 -5.20 19.81 -13.37
N LYS A 22 -3.96 19.65 -13.83
CA LYS A 22 -3.43 18.41 -14.38
C LYS A 22 -2.45 17.81 -13.39
N VAL A 23 -2.72 16.59 -12.93
CA VAL A 23 -1.93 15.93 -11.89
C VAL A 23 -1.64 14.48 -12.28
N PRO A 24 -0.50 13.90 -11.87
CA PRO A 24 -0.22 12.49 -12.10
C PRO A 24 -1.31 11.58 -11.52
N LEU A 25 -1.71 10.54 -12.27
CA LEU A 25 -2.67 9.53 -11.82
C LEU A 25 -2.10 8.12 -12.08
N ARG A 26 -1.04 7.79 -11.33
CA ARG A 26 -0.22 6.58 -11.56
C ARG A 26 -1.03 5.27 -11.51
N ARG A 27 -2.02 5.16 -10.60
CA ARG A 27 -2.87 3.96 -10.45
C ARG A 27 -3.66 3.59 -11.72
N MET A 28 -3.97 4.58 -12.56
CA MET A 28 -4.70 4.39 -13.83
C MET A 28 -3.76 4.31 -15.04
N CYS A 29 -2.45 4.17 -14.80
CA CYS A 29 -1.42 4.04 -15.84
C CYS A 29 -1.36 5.20 -16.84
N PHE A 30 -1.82 6.39 -16.46
CA PHE A 30 -1.58 7.59 -17.27
C PHE A 30 -0.11 7.98 -17.17
N VAL A 31 0.53 8.06 -18.34
CA VAL A 31 1.92 8.52 -18.46
C VAL A 31 2.01 10.02 -18.13
N ASP A 32 1.10 10.81 -18.68
CA ASP A 32 1.06 12.27 -18.50
C ASP A 32 0.08 12.71 -17.40
N PRO A 33 0.31 13.86 -16.74
CA PRO A 33 -0.64 14.46 -15.82
C PRO A 33 -2.02 14.68 -16.47
N VAL A 34 -3.06 14.19 -15.80
CA VAL A 34 -4.44 14.21 -16.30
C VAL A 34 -5.30 15.22 -15.57
N ARG A 35 -6.33 15.71 -16.26
CA ARG A 35 -7.29 16.67 -15.74
C ARG A 35 -8.09 16.08 -14.57
N GLN A 36 -8.11 16.78 -13.44
CA GLN A 36 -8.89 16.39 -12.27
C GLN A 36 -9.64 17.58 -11.66
N CYS A 37 -10.76 17.31 -11.00
CA CYS A 37 -11.41 18.32 -10.15
C CYS A 37 -10.54 18.63 -8.93
N ALA A 38 -10.77 19.79 -8.30
CA ALA A 38 -9.96 20.24 -7.16
C ALA A 38 -9.87 19.20 -6.02
N GLU A 39 -11.00 18.56 -5.70
CA GLU A 39 -11.05 17.53 -4.65
C GLU A 39 -10.18 16.32 -5.01
N CYS A 40 -10.33 15.77 -6.21
CA CYS A 40 -9.53 14.64 -6.67
C CYS A 40 -8.03 15.00 -6.80
N ALA A 41 -7.73 16.22 -7.26
CA ALA A 41 -6.37 16.70 -7.40
C ALA A 41 -5.62 16.72 -6.06
N LEU A 42 -6.27 17.16 -4.97
CA LEU A 42 -5.69 17.10 -3.63
C LEU A 42 -5.33 15.68 -3.20
N VAL A 43 -6.20 14.71 -3.48
CA VAL A 43 -5.94 13.30 -3.15
C VAL A 43 -4.79 12.76 -4.02
N SER A 44 -4.79 13.04 -5.32
CA SER A 44 -3.72 12.59 -6.23
C SER A 44 -2.37 13.25 -5.96
N HIS A 45 -2.33 14.48 -5.43
CA HIS A 45 -1.09 15.10 -4.98
C HIS A 45 -0.52 14.40 -3.74
N LYS A 46 -1.36 14.12 -2.74
CA LYS A 46 -0.94 13.36 -1.54
C LYS A 46 -0.43 11.97 -1.92
N GLU A 47 -1.13 11.31 -2.84
CA GLU A 47 -0.67 10.05 -3.45
C GLU A 47 0.68 10.21 -4.14
N ALA A 48 0.86 11.21 -4.99
CA ALA A 48 2.09 11.40 -5.75
C ALA A 48 3.30 11.59 -4.81
N GLU A 49 3.17 12.40 -3.77
CA GLU A 49 4.23 12.59 -2.76
C GLU A 49 4.58 11.28 -2.05
N PHE A 50 3.57 10.48 -1.73
CA PHE A 50 3.74 9.15 -1.16
C PHE A 50 4.49 8.23 -2.14
N TYR A 51 4.02 8.12 -3.39
CA TYR A 51 4.64 7.26 -4.39
C TYR A 51 6.09 7.65 -4.65
N ASP A 52 6.40 8.94 -4.78
CA ASP A 52 7.75 9.40 -5.11
C ASP A 52 8.78 9.06 -4.02
N LYS A 53 8.37 9.18 -2.75
CA LYS A 53 9.26 8.93 -1.60
C LYS A 53 9.32 7.46 -1.24
N GLN A 54 8.22 6.73 -1.41
CA GLN A 54 8.00 5.50 -0.67
C GLN A 54 7.81 4.26 -1.56
N LEU A 55 7.41 4.45 -2.82
CA LEU A 55 7.27 3.33 -3.77
C LEU A 55 8.61 2.62 -4.00
N LYS A 56 9.72 3.36 -4.03
CA LYS A 56 11.06 2.79 -4.19
C LYS A 56 11.39 1.80 -3.06
N VAL A 57 10.95 2.10 -1.83
CA VAL A 57 11.17 1.24 -0.66
C VAL A 57 10.32 -0.03 -0.75
N LEU A 58 9.07 0.08 -1.23
CA LEU A 58 8.21 -1.08 -1.46
C LEU A 58 8.73 -1.99 -2.58
N LEU A 59 9.21 -1.41 -3.67
CA LEU A 59 9.76 -2.15 -4.81
C LEU A 59 11.10 -2.82 -4.47
N SER A 60 11.95 -2.17 -3.67
CA SER A 60 13.22 -2.75 -3.22
C SER A 60 13.01 -3.95 -2.29
N GLY A 61 11.88 -3.97 -1.58
CA GLY A 61 11.56 -4.99 -0.60
C GLY A 61 12.23 -4.80 0.75
N ALA A 62 11.71 -5.52 1.73
CA ALA A 62 12.32 -5.66 3.05
C ALA A 62 12.09 -7.08 3.57
N THR A 63 13.01 -7.58 4.37
CA THR A 63 12.87 -8.88 5.04
C THR A 63 11.81 -8.78 6.13
N PHE A 64 10.98 -9.78 6.34
CA PHE A 64 10.03 -9.89 7.45
C PHE A 64 10.01 -11.31 7.97
N LEU A 65 9.58 -11.47 9.22
CA LEU A 65 9.11 -12.76 9.72
C LEU A 65 7.64 -12.90 9.34
N VAL A 66 7.33 -13.94 8.58
CA VAL A 66 6.04 -14.16 7.93
C VAL A 66 5.36 -15.37 8.52
N THR A 67 4.09 -15.22 8.90
CA THR A 67 3.26 -16.31 9.43
C THR A 67 1.98 -16.41 8.62
N PHE A 68 1.72 -17.57 8.03
CA PHE A 68 0.49 -17.86 7.29
C PHE A 68 -0.53 -18.57 8.18
N GLY A 69 -1.76 -18.06 8.21
CA GLY A 69 -2.87 -18.61 8.98
C GLY A 69 -2.52 -18.83 10.45
N ASN A 70 -2.77 -20.06 10.93
CA ASN A 70 -2.45 -20.49 12.29
C ASN A 70 -1.10 -21.24 12.38
N SER A 71 -0.21 -21.10 11.39
CA SER A 71 1.14 -21.69 11.49
C SER A 71 1.86 -21.13 12.71
N GLU A 72 2.39 -22.00 13.57
CA GLU A 72 3.14 -21.57 14.75
C GLU A 72 4.58 -21.13 14.40
N LYS A 73 5.09 -21.57 13.24
CA LYS A 73 6.47 -21.28 12.83
C LYS A 73 6.50 -20.12 11.84
N PRO A 74 7.10 -18.96 12.21
CA PRO A 74 7.37 -17.89 11.26
C PRO A 74 8.50 -18.27 10.30
N GLU A 75 8.39 -17.83 9.05
CA GLU A 75 9.40 -17.96 8.02
C GLU A 75 10.04 -16.59 7.73
N THR A 76 11.35 -16.53 7.54
CA THR A 76 12.01 -15.29 7.14
C THR A 76 11.87 -15.10 5.63
N MET A 77 11.18 -14.06 5.18
CA MET A 77 10.91 -13.83 3.76
C MET A 77 11.21 -12.38 3.36
N VAL A 78 11.68 -12.18 2.13
CA VAL A 78 11.76 -10.85 1.52
C VAL A 78 10.40 -10.50 0.93
N CYS A 79 9.79 -9.44 1.44
CA CYS A 79 8.48 -8.97 1.01
C CYS A 79 8.63 -7.70 0.19
N ARG A 80 8.11 -7.69 -1.04
CA ARG A 80 8.24 -6.56 -1.97
C ARG A 80 7.01 -6.40 -2.86
N LEU A 81 6.79 -5.19 -3.34
CA LEU A 81 5.79 -4.90 -4.33
C LEU A 81 6.31 -5.28 -5.73
N SER A 82 5.45 -5.85 -6.57
CA SER A 82 5.77 -6.10 -7.97
C SER A 82 5.95 -4.79 -8.75
N ASN A 83 6.69 -4.82 -9.87
CA ASN A 83 6.95 -3.62 -10.67
C ASN A 83 5.68 -2.94 -11.21
N ASN A 84 4.64 -3.75 -11.50
CA ASN A 84 3.33 -3.28 -11.92
C ASN A 84 2.39 -2.94 -10.74
N GLN A 85 2.87 -3.06 -9.50
CA GLN A 85 2.16 -2.69 -8.27
C GLN A 85 0.85 -3.45 -8.05
N ARG A 86 0.76 -4.67 -8.60
CA ARG A 86 -0.44 -5.52 -8.47
C ARG A 86 -0.28 -6.66 -7.49
N TYR A 87 0.96 -7.07 -7.21
CA TYR A 87 1.23 -8.22 -6.37
C TYR A 87 2.17 -7.85 -5.24
N LEU A 88 1.87 -8.34 -4.04
CA LEU A 88 2.84 -8.45 -2.97
C LEU A 88 3.55 -9.80 -3.12
N LEU A 89 4.85 -9.74 -3.39
CA LEU A 89 5.72 -10.89 -3.59
C LEU A 89 6.40 -11.22 -2.27
N LEU A 90 6.33 -12.48 -1.85
CA LEU A 90 6.96 -13.02 -0.66
C LEU A 90 7.96 -14.09 -1.10
N ASP A 91 9.24 -13.76 -1.03
CA ASP A 91 10.34 -14.62 -1.46
C ASP A 91 11.05 -15.20 -0.22
N GLY A 92 10.80 -16.48 0.09
CA GLY A 92 11.44 -17.24 1.16
C GLY A 92 11.97 -18.59 0.64
N ASP A 93 11.82 -19.66 1.44
CA ASP A 93 12.04 -21.04 0.99
C ASP A 93 11.00 -21.41 -0.08
N SER A 94 9.80 -20.87 0.08
CA SER A 94 8.72 -20.92 -0.91
C SER A 94 8.38 -19.51 -1.40
N ARG A 95 7.94 -19.41 -2.66
CA ARG A 95 7.49 -18.13 -3.25
C ARG A 95 5.99 -18.04 -3.21
N HIS A 96 5.49 -16.90 -2.73
CA HIS A 96 4.06 -16.60 -2.68
C HIS A 96 3.78 -15.25 -3.34
N GLU A 97 2.66 -15.18 -4.06
CA GLU A 97 2.21 -13.96 -4.73
C GLU A 97 0.79 -13.65 -4.28
N ILE A 98 0.59 -12.48 -3.69
CA ILE A 98 -0.73 -12.03 -3.21
C ILE A 98 -1.19 -10.89 -4.10
N ASP A 99 -2.30 -11.09 -4.81
CA ASP A 99 -2.95 -10.03 -5.57
C ASP A 99 -3.50 -8.97 -4.60
N ILE A 100 -3.03 -7.73 -4.76
CA ILE A 100 -3.43 -6.60 -3.93
C ILE A 100 -4.93 -6.33 -4.05
N ALA A 101 -5.54 -6.62 -5.20
CA ALA A 101 -6.99 -6.48 -5.40
C ALA A 101 -7.80 -7.46 -4.54
N HIS A 102 -7.20 -8.56 -4.06
CA HIS A 102 -7.86 -9.55 -3.21
C HIS A 102 -7.58 -9.37 -1.71
N ILE A 103 -6.80 -8.35 -1.33
CA ILE A 103 -6.57 -8.01 0.08
C ILE A 103 -7.81 -7.31 0.62
N SER A 104 -8.51 -7.97 1.54
CA SER A 104 -9.72 -7.44 2.17
C SER A 104 -9.41 -6.48 3.32
N THR A 105 -8.43 -6.82 4.16
CA THR A 105 -8.04 -5.98 5.30
C THR A 105 -6.54 -5.97 5.52
N VAL A 106 -6.06 -4.84 5.99
CA VAL A 106 -4.69 -4.54 6.39
C VAL A 106 -4.77 -3.90 7.76
N GLN A 107 -4.01 -4.41 8.72
CA GLN A 107 -3.95 -3.91 10.10
C GLN A 107 -2.49 -3.72 10.48
N ILE A 108 -2.14 -2.54 11.00
CA ILE A 108 -0.80 -2.29 11.54
C ILE A 108 -0.76 -2.88 12.95
N LEU A 109 0.26 -3.68 13.22
CA LEU A 109 0.54 -4.18 14.55
C LEU A 109 1.48 -3.19 15.24
N THR A 110 1.09 -2.71 16.41
CA THR A 110 1.88 -1.77 17.21
C THR A 110 2.17 -2.38 18.57
N GLU A 111 3.41 -2.23 19.06
CA GLU A 111 3.69 -2.38 20.49
C GLU A 111 3.16 -1.14 21.22
N GLY A 112 2.64 -1.36 22.43
CA GLY A 112 1.99 -0.33 23.25
C GLY A 112 2.83 0.93 23.44
N PHE A 113 2.18 2.01 23.87
CA PHE A 113 2.83 3.30 24.06
C PHE A 113 4.02 3.18 25.01
N PRO A 114 5.23 3.61 24.62
CA PRO A 114 6.34 3.65 25.54
C PRO A 114 6.00 4.60 26.71
N PRO A 115 6.41 4.27 27.95
CA PRO A 115 6.25 5.15 29.11
C PRO A 115 7.13 6.39 28.89
N GLY A 116 6.56 7.43 28.28
CA GLY A 116 7.30 8.60 27.81
C GLY A 116 6.59 9.44 26.74
N GLY A 117 5.41 9.03 26.25
CA GLY A 117 4.61 9.86 25.35
C GLY A 117 5.14 9.93 23.92
N GLY A 118 5.65 8.81 23.41
CA GLY A 118 6.04 8.65 22.00
C GLY A 118 4.94 8.03 21.12
N ASN A 119 5.04 8.22 19.81
CA ASN A 119 4.15 7.56 18.85
C ASN A 119 4.28 6.03 18.94
N ALA A 120 3.15 5.32 18.83
CA ALA A 120 3.11 3.86 18.82
C ALA A 120 4.04 3.31 17.72
N ARG A 121 4.97 2.42 18.11
CA ARG A 121 5.94 1.83 17.17
C ARG A 121 5.27 0.68 16.43
N ALA A 122 5.16 0.79 15.11
CA ALA A 122 4.71 -0.31 14.28
C ALA A 122 5.73 -1.45 14.34
N THR A 123 5.30 -2.61 14.84
CA THR A 123 6.10 -3.84 14.97
C THR A 123 5.80 -4.86 13.89
N GLY A 124 4.73 -4.64 13.13
CA GLY A 124 4.38 -5.48 12.01
C GLY A 124 3.09 -5.07 11.34
N MET A 125 2.56 -5.98 10.54
CA MET A 125 1.31 -5.86 9.80
C MET A 125 0.59 -7.20 9.79
N SER A 126 -0.74 -7.18 9.75
CA SER A 126 -1.54 -8.32 9.39
C SER A 126 -2.40 -8.00 8.17
N LEU A 127 -2.40 -8.92 7.21
CA LEU A 127 -3.19 -8.87 5.98
C LEU A 127 -4.23 -10.00 6.04
N ARG A 128 -5.44 -9.74 5.56
CA ARG A 128 -6.40 -10.79 5.21
C ARG A 128 -6.72 -10.68 3.73
N PHE A 129 -6.69 -11.79 3.03
CA PHE A 129 -6.92 -11.83 1.59
C PHE A 129 -7.66 -13.12 1.19
N ALA A 130 -8.39 -13.07 0.09
CA ALA A 130 -9.00 -14.26 -0.51
C ALA A 130 -7.95 -15.00 -1.34
N ALA A 131 -7.59 -16.22 -0.92
CA ALA A 131 -6.69 -17.06 -1.70
C ALA A 131 -7.45 -17.73 -2.86
N PRO A 132 -6.86 -17.85 -4.07
CA PRO A 132 -7.50 -18.53 -5.18
C PRO A 132 -7.88 -19.97 -4.80
N GLY A 133 -9.16 -20.32 -4.93
CA GLY A 133 -9.65 -21.68 -4.65
C GLY A 133 -9.88 -22.01 -3.17
N ALA A 134 -9.70 -21.06 -2.24
CA ALA A 134 -10.02 -21.26 -0.83
C ALA A 134 -11.41 -20.71 -0.47
N GLU A 135 -12.22 -21.49 0.24
CA GLU A 135 -13.45 -20.99 0.86
C GLU A 135 -13.11 -20.22 2.14
N GLY A 136 -12.69 -18.97 2.01
CA GLY A 136 -12.45 -18.08 3.14
C GLY A 136 -11.33 -17.06 2.95
N LEU A 137 -11.13 -16.24 3.98
CA LEU A 137 -10.01 -15.30 4.05
C LEU A 137 -8.81 -15.96 4.71
N THR A 138 -7.67 -15.93 4.03
CA THR A 138 -6.37 -16.30 4.60
C THR A 138 -5.79 -15.11 5.32
N GLN A 139 -5.24 -15.34 6.52
CA GLN A 139 -4.51 -14.33 7.27
C GLN A 139 -3.00 -14.48 7.06
N LEU A 140 -2.31 -13.37 6.87
CA LEU A 140 -0.87 -13.28 6.82
C LEU A 140 -0.41 -12.27 7.87
N LYS A 141 0.63 -12.62 8.62
CA LYS A 141 1.27 -11.72 9.58
C LYS A 141 2.70 -11.47 9.14
N LEU A 142 3.10 -10.21 9.11
CA LEU A 142 4.43 -9.73 8.76
C LEU A 142 4.98 -9.00 9.97
N THR A 143 5.96 -9.55 10.67
CA THR A 143 6.60 -8.90 11.81
C THR A 143 8.00 -8.44 11.45
N ALA A 144 8.36 -7.26 11.94
CA ALA A 144 9.71 -6.72 11.81
C ALA A 144 10.71 -7.66 12.49
N GLY A 145 11.82 -7.97 11.82
CA GLY A 145 12.98 -8.58 12.47
C GLY A 145 13.66 -7.59 13.43
N GLU A 146 14.48 -8.08 14.35
CA GLU A 146 15.12 -7.27 15.40
C GLU A 146 16.13 -6.22 14.88
N ASP A 147 16.43 -6.21 13.59
CA ASP A 147 17.33 -5.23 12.97
C ASP A 147 16.66 -3.84 12.87
N ALA A 148 17.24 -2.85 13.55
CA ALA A 148 16.73 -1.48 13.62
C ALA A 148 16.63 -0.76 12.25
N HIS A 149 17.52 -1.05 11.30
CA HIS A 149 17.47 -0.45 9.97
C HIS A 149 16.40 -1.10 9.09
N ALA A 150 16.22 -2.41 9.24
CA ALA A 150 15.14 -3.14 8.59
C ALA A 150 13.78 -2.69 9.16
N SER A 151 13.68 -2.53 10.49
CA SER A 151 12.48 -2.09 11.21
C SER A 151 11.92 -0.75 10.71
N ARG A 152 12.77 0.22 10.37
CA ARG A 152 12.32 1.51 9.80
C ARG A 152 11.78 1.37 8.37
N ARG A 153 12.40 0.53 7.53
CA ARG A 153 11.90 0.24 6.17
C ARG A 153 10.62 -0.58 6.20
N GLN A 154 10.52 -1.51 7.14
CA GLN A 154 9.38 -2.42 7.36
C GLN A 154 8.14 -1.68 7.89
N SER A 155 8.31 -0.81 8.89
CA SER A 155 7.23 0.06 9.41
C SER A 155 6.72 1.04 8.36
N THR A 156 7.64 1.56 7.54
CA THR A 156 7.31 2.37 6.38
C THR A 156 6.50 1.52 5.39
N ALA A 157 7.03 0.41 4.88
CA ALA A 157 6.35 -0.50 3.95
C ALA A 157 4.94 -0.93 4.41
N THR A 158 4.80 -1.26 5.69
CA THR A 158 3.53 -1.59 6.35
C THR A 158 2.52 -0.47 6.24
N LYS A 159 2.91 0.76 6.61
CA LYS A 159 2.04 1.92 6.54
C LYS A 159 1.62 2.23 5.11
N LEU A 160 2.51 2.00 4.14
CA LEU A 160 2.21 2.25 2.74
C LEU A 160 1.21 1.26 2.15
N LEU A 161 1.35 -0.03 2.45
CA LEU A 161 0.39 -1.05 2.02
C LEU A 161 -1.01 -0.75 2.56
N TYR A 162 -1.10 -0.28 3.80
CA TYR A 162 -2.36 0.19 4.39
C TYR A 162 -2.95 1.41 3.65
N GLU A 163 -2.17 2.48 3.49
CA GLU A 163 -2.62 3.73 2.83
C GLU A 163 -2.93 3.52 1.33
N SER A 164 -2.34 2.50 0.70
CA SER A 164 -2.66 2.14 -0.68
C SER A 164 -4.06 1.56 -0.86
N ARG A 165 -4.71 1.03 0.19
CA ARG A 165 -6.04 0.42 0.09
C ARG A 165 -7.19 1.40 0.30
N ASP A 166 -7.05 2.36 1.21
CA ASP A 166 -8.13 3.30 1.58
C ASP A 166 -8.36 4.43 0.54
N GLN A 167 -8.00 4.20 -0.72
CA GLN A 167 -8.07 5.16 -1.85
C GLN A 167 -8.55 4.50 -3.14
#